data_AF-A0A9D9S5Z7-F1
#
_entry.id   AF-A0A9D9S5Z7-F1
#
_cell.length_a   1.000
_cell.length_b   1.000
_cell.length_c   1.000
_cell.angle_alpha   90.00
_cell.angle_beta   90.00
_cell.angle_gamma   90.00
#
_symmetry.space_group_name_H-M   'P 1'
#
loop_
_entity.id
_entity.type
_entity.pdbx_description
1 polymer ?
#
loop_
_entity_poly.entity_id
_entity_poly.type
_entity_poly.pdbx_seq_one_letter_code
_entity_poly.pdbx_strand_id
1 'polypeptide(L)'
;MQSLEVNEQNFASINWEDDYYKYCEFVDISTAGGHITSDFANCTFRNVEWYWGIFNIVNFVDCIFVNCVFRGTSFPDCKFVACEIQGCRFIKDNLDGDCTFEGAVAYNCKVSNSEGFPLNCDRPI
;
A
#
# COMPACT_ATOMS: atom_id res chain seq x y z
N MET A 1 -17.51 -0.26 11.66
CA MET A 1 -17.36 0.34 10.33
C MET A 1 -17.75 -0.70 9.31
N GLN A 2 -18.59 -0.35 8.35
CA GLN A 2 -19.06 -1.27 7.29
C GLN A 2 -17.93 -1.44 6.26
N SER A 3 -17.83 -2.61 5.63
CA SER A 3 -16.94 -2.83 4.48
C SER A 3 -17.26 -1.81 3.37
N LEU A 4 -16.23 -1.15 2.85
CA LEU A 4 -16.35 -0.12 1.81
C LEU A 4 -15.62 -0.58 0.55
N GLU A 5 -16.18 -0.24 -0.61
CA GLU A 5 -15.45 -0.25 -1.88
C GLU A 5 -15.07 1.19 -2.23
N VAL A 6 -13.77 1.42 -2.43
CA VAL A 6 -13.18 2.70 -2.81
C VAL A 6 -12.65 2.57 -4.23
N ASN A 7 -13.05 3.49 -5.10
CA ASN A 7 -12.63 3.56 -6.50
C ASN A 7 -12.50 5.03 -6.92
N GLU A 8 -12.15 5.31 -8.18
CA GLU A 8 -11.97 6.69 -8.69
C GLU A 8 -13.15 7.64 -8.40
N GLN A 9 -14.38 7.13 -8.30
CA GLN A 9 -15.56 7.99 -8.13
C GLN A 9 -15.70 8.52 -6.69
N ASN A 10 -15.19 7.78 -5.71
CA ASN A 10 -15.34 8.13 -4.30
C ASN A 10 -14.00 8.33 -3.56
N PHE A 11 -12.86 8.06 -4.20
CA PHE A 11 -11.52 8.20 -3.65
C PHE A 11 -11.29 9.54 -2.94
N ALA A 12 -11.72 10.63 -3.56
CA ALA A 12 -11.54 11.99 -3.04
C ALA A 12 -12.37 12.29 -1.77
N SER A 13 -13.37 11.45 -1.46
CA SER A 13 -14.20 11.58 -0.26
C SER A 13 -13.72 10.74 0.91
N ILE A 14 -12.69 9.92 0.71
CA ILE A 14 -12.13 9.04 1.74
C ILE A 14 -11.18 9.84 2.64
N ASN A 15 -11.24 9.55 3.94
CA ASN A 15 -10.31 10.10 4.91
C ASN A 15 -9.04 9.24 4.98
N TRP A 16 -7.94 9.73 4.42
CA TRP A 16 -6.67 8.98 4.36
C TRP A 16 -5.79 9.15 5.60
N GLU A 17 -6.19 10.02 6.53
CA GLU A 17 -5.41 10.38 7.72
C GLU A 17 -6.14 9.96 9.01
N ASP A 18 -5.39 9.35 9.92
CA ASP A 18 -5.79 9.01 11.29
C ASP A 18 -7.10 8.19 11.41
N ASP A 19 -7.38 7.34 10.42
CA ASP A 19 -8.53 6.45 10.39
C ASP A 19 -8.12 4.96 10.41
N TYR A 20 -9.12 4.07 10.45
CA TYR A 20 -8.90 2.64 10.46
C TYR A 20 -9.87 1.92 9.55
N TYR A 21 -9.35 1.32 8.47
CA TYR A 21 -10.14 0.60 7.47
C TYR A 21 -10.09 -0.91 7.71
N LYS A 22 -11.27 -1.54 7.75
CA LYS A 22 -11.44 -3.00 7.92
C LYS A 22 -12.25 -3.57 6.78
N TYR A 23 -11.80 -4.67 6.19
CA TYR A 23 -12.58 -5.41 5.17
C TYR A 23 -13.02 -4.53 4.00
N CYS A 24 -12.16 -3.57 3.61
CA CYS A 24 -12.44 -2.64 2.51
C CYS A 24 -11.70 -3.09 1.25
N GLU A 25 -12.25 -2.71 0.10
CA GLU A 25 -11.62 -2.90 -1.21
C GLU A 25 -11.27 -1.54 -1.81
N PHE A 26 -10.06 -1.41 -2.35
CA PHE A 26 -9.56 -0.24 -3.05
C PHE A 26 -9.23 -0.69 -4.47
N VAL A 27 -10.07 -0.30 -5.44
CA VAL A 27 -10.09 -0.90 -6.77
C VAL A 27 -10.04 0.16 -7.85
N ASP A 28 -9.23 -0.09 -8.89
CA ASP A 28 -9.16 0.73 -10.10
C ASP A 28 -9.01 2.23 -9.78
N ILE A 29 -7.96 2.56 -9.02
CA ILE A 29 -7.61 3.93 -8.61
C ILE A 29 -6.31 4.32 -9.30
N SER A 30 -6.30 5.45 -10.01
CA SER A 30 -5.08 6.11 -10.47
C SER A 30 -4.96 7.49 -9.82
N THR A 31 -3.96 7.67 -8.95
CA THR A 31 -3.82 8.90 -8.17
C THR A 31 -2.36 9.33 -8.00
N ALA A 32 -2.16 10.59 -7.60
CA ALA A 32 -0.86 11.17 -7.35
C ALA A 32 -0.84 11.99 -6.05
N GLY A 33 0.26 11.91 -5.31
CA GLY A 33 0.44 12.58 -4.03
C GLY A 33 -0.35 11.92 -2.90
N GLY A 34 -0.62 12.71 -1.86
CA GLY A 34 -1.38 12.28 -0.68
C GLY A 34 -0.49 11.88 0.48
N HIS A 35 -0.95 12.25 1.68
CA HIS A 35 -0.40 11.79 2.95
C HIS A 35 -1.39 10.79 3.53
N ILE A 36 -0.91 9.59 3.83
CA ILE A 36 -1.71 8.48 4.31
C ILE A 36 -1.15 8.05 5.66
N THR A 37 -1.95 8.20 6.71
CA THR A 37 -1.62 7.74 8.08
C THR A 37 -2.66 6.77 8.65
N SER A 38 -3.74 6.50 7.91
CA SER A 38 -4.74 5.51 8.30
C SER A 38 -4.20 4.08 8.23
N ASP A 39 -4.67 3.23 9.14
CA ASP A 39 -4.34 1.80 9.18
C ASP A 39 -5.31 0.96 8.35
N PHE A 40 -4.83 -0.17 7.84
CA PHE A 40 -5.61 -1.09 7.00
C PHE A 40 -5.52 -2.51 7.53
N ALA A 41 -6.67 -3.13 7.78
CA ALA A 41 -6.75 -4.53 8.17
C ALA A 41 -7.71 -5.31 7.29
N ASN A 42 -7.28 -6.48 6.83
CA ASN A 42 -8.09 -7.37 5.99
C ASN A 42 -8.63 -6.64 4.74
N CYS A 43 -7.87 -5.70 4.19
CA CYS A 43 -8.26 -4.91 3.03
C CYS A 43 -7.60 -5.43 1.76
N THR A 44 -8.23 -5.20 0.61
CA THR A 44 -7.68 -5.54 -0.70
C THR A 44 -7.44 -4.29 -1.51
N PHE A 45 -6.24 -4.15 -2.08
CA PHE A 45 -5.88 -3.15 -3.09
C PHE A 45 -5.72 -3.87 -4.42
N ARG A 46 -6.50 -3.49 -5.44
CA ARG A 46 -6.48 -4.13 -6.76
C ARG A 46 -6.40 -3.08 -7.85
N ASN A 47 -5.44 -3.23 -8.77
CA ASN A 47 -5.25 -2.32 -9.90
C ASN A 47 -5.12 -0.85 -9.46
N VAL A 48 -4.40 -0.61 -8.36
CA VAL A 48 -4.15 0.73 -7.85
C VAL A 48 -2.81 1.23 -8.38
N GLU A 49 -2.81 2.39 -9.03
CA GLU A 49 -1.62 3.14 -9.41
C GLU A 49 -1.48 4.38 -8.51
N TRP A 50 -0.36 4.48 -7.80
CA TRP A 50 -0.06 5.59 -6.89
C TRP A 50 1.29 6.22 -7.23
N TYR A 51 1.24 7.49 -7.63
CA TYR A 51 2.42 8.28 -7.96
C TYR A 51 2.77 9.23 -6.82
N TRP A 52 4.00 9.20 -6.28
CA TRP A 52 4.43 10.10 -5.20
C TRP A 52 3.53 10.12 -3.95
N GLY A 53 2.96 8.98 -3.58
CA GLY A 53 2.24 8.84 -2.30
C GLY A 53 3.20 8.81 -1.12
N ILE A 54 2.72 9.23 0.06
CA ILE A 54 3.45 9.13 1.32
C ILE A 54 2.60 8.34 2.32
N PHE A 55 2.95 7.08 2.54
CA PHE A 55 2.35 6.22 3.56
C PHE A 55 3.23 6.27 4.81
N ASN A 56 2.81 6.99 5.83
CA ASN A 56 3.63 7.28 6.99
C ASN A 56 3.14 6.51 8.21
N ILE A 57 3.99 5.61 8.75
CA ILE A 57 3.72 4.81 9.95
C ILE A 57 2.46 3.92 9.81
N VAL A 58 2.07 3.62 8.56
CA VAL A 58 0.86 2.83 8.27
C VAL A 58 1.07 1.36 8.61
N ASN A 59 0.10 0.76 9.28
CA ASN A 59 0.02 -0.68 9.48
C ASN A 59 -0.91 -1.30 8.44
N PHE A 60 -0.35 -2.17 7.60
CA PHE A 60 -1.08 -3.07 6.72
C PHE A 60 -1.09 -4.46 7.37
N VAL A 61 -2.25 -4.92 7.80
CA VAL A 61 -2.43 -6.21 8.49
C VAL A 61 -3.37 -7.09 7.70
N ASP A 62 -2.93 -8.30 7.34
CA ASP A 62 -3.70 -9.25 6.52
C ASP A 62 -4.23 -8.61 5.22
N CYS A 63 -3.46 -7.69 4.63
CA CYS A 63 -3.87 -6.99 3.41
C CYS A 63 -3.36 -7.69 2.16
N ILE A 64 -4.11 -7.54 1.07
CA ILE A 64 -3.79 -8.13 -0.22
C ILE A 64 -3.59 -7.02 -1.25
N PHE A 65 -2.46 -7.02 -1.94
CA PHE A 65 -2.16 -6.11 -3.05
C PHE A 65 -2.07 -6.92 -4.34
N VAL A 66 -2.88 -6.58 -5.33
CA VAL A 66 -2.94 -7.28 -6.63
C VAL A 66 -2.81 -6.29 -7.78
N ASN A 67 -1.79 -6.48 -8.61
CA ASN A 67 -1.54 -5.67 -9.81
C ASN A 67 -1.45 -4.16 -9.51
N CYS A 68 -0.89 -3.79 -8.36
CA CYS A 68 -0.68 -2.39 -8.00
C CYS A 68 0.64 -1.86 -8.56
N VAL A 69 0.69 -0.57 -8.85
CA VAL A 69 1.89 0.14 -9.31
C VAL A 69 2.16 1.33 -8.40
N PHE A 70 3.31 1.35 -7.77
CA PHE A 70 3.79 2.46 -6.94
C PHE A 70 5.00 3.11 -7.61
N ARG A 71 4.97 4.42 -7.78
CA ARG A 71 6.03 5.19 -8.46
C ARG A 71 6.57 6.27 -7.54
N GLY A 72 7.86 6.22 -7.22
CA GLY A 72 8.51 7.16 -6.28
C GLY A 72 7.73 7.35 -4.97
N THR A 73 7.04 6.29 -4.51
CA THR A 73 6.17 6.33 -3.33
C THR A 73 6.98 6.00 -2.09
N SER A 74 6.67 6.67 -0.99
CA SER A 74 7.39 6.56 0.28
C SER A 74 6.56 5.76 1.28
N PHE A 75 7.18 4.80 1.96
CA PHE A 75 6.57 3.96 3.00
C PHE A 75 7.32 4.04 4.35
N PRO A 76 7.66 5.24 4.88
CA PRO A 76 8.47 5.36 6.08
C PRO A 76 7.77 4.72 7.28
N ASP A 77 8.54 3.93 8.03
CA ASP A 77 8.12 3.24 9.26
C ASP A 77 6.84 2.38 9.12
N CYS A 78 6.45 2.04 7.90
CA CYS A 78 5.29 1.21 7.62
C CYS A 78 5.53 -0.23 8.07
N LYS A 79 4.45 -0.91 8.47
CA LYS A 79 4.47 -2.33 8.82
C LYS A 79 3.55 -3.11 7.90
N PHE A 80 4.12 -4.11 7.23
CA PHE A 80 3.38 -5.11 6.48
C PHE A 80 3.34 -6.39 7.30
N VAL A 81 2.17 -6.81 7.78
CA VAL A 81 2.01 -8.01 8.61
C VAL A 81 1.06 -8.95 7.90
N ALA A 82 1.52 -10.17 7.64
CA ALA A 82 0.73 -11.21 6.98
C ALA A 82 0.11 -10.78 5.63
N CYS A 83 0.78 -9.87 4.91
CA CYS A 83 0.29 -9.35 3.64
C CYS A 83 0.68 -10.22 2.45
N GLU A 84 -0.14 -10.16 1.40
CA GLU A 84 0.17 -10.77 0.11
C GLU A 84 0.39 -9.68 -0.95
N ILE A 85 1.52 -9.73 -1.64
CA ILE A 85 1.92 -8.78 -2.69
C ILE A 85 2.06 -9.57 -4.00
N GLN A 86 1.09 -9.41 -4.90
CA GLN A 86 0.93 -10.23 -6.09
C GLN A 86 0.90 -9.37 -7.36
N GLY A 87 1.84 -9.58 -8.28
CA GLY A 87 1.85 -8.82 -9.55
C GLY A 87 2.14 -7.32 -9.38
N CYS A 88 2.68 -6.89 -8.24
CA CYS A 88 2.87 -5.47 -7.93
C CYS A 88 4.23 -4.95 -8.41
N ARG A 89 4.30 -3.65 -8.68
CA ARG A 89 5.51 -3.00 -9.18
C ARG A 89 5.83 -1.77 -8.34
N PHE A 90 7.01 -1.72 -7.74
CA PHE A 90 7.53 -0.57 -7.01
C PHE A 90 8.71 -0.01 -7.82
N ILE A 91 8.45 1.06 -8.57
CA ILE A 91 9.34 1.53 -9.62
C ILE A 91 9.66 3.01 -9.46
N LYS A 92 10.66 3.46 -10.23
CA LYS A 92 11.06 4.86 -10.26
C LYS A 92 9.95 5.77 -10.76
N ASP A 93 9.97 6.99 -10.26
CA ASP A 93 9.20 8.11 -10.80
C ASP A 93 9.83 8.69 -12.08
N ASN A 94 9.28 9.78 -12.61
CA ASN A 94 9.78 10.42 -13.82
C ASN A 94 11.04 11.29 -13.62
N LEU A 95 11.53 11.41 -12.38
CA LEU A 95 12.76 12.09 -11.99
C LEU A 95 13.85 11.11 -11.52
N ASP A 96 13.70 9.83 -11.87
CA ASP A 96 14.58 8.72 -11.46
C ASP A 96 14.62 8.43 -9.93
N GLY A 97 13.65 8.95 -9.17
CA GLY A 97 13.49 8.68 -7.74
C GLY A 97 12.85 7.32 -7.47
N ASP A 98 13.51 6.50 -6.65
CA ASP A 98 13.02 5.17 -6.23
C ASP A 98 11.87 5.27 -5.20
N CYS A 99 11.09 4.20 -5.06
CA CYS A 99 10.26 4.01 -3.87
C CYS A 99 11.15 3.81 -2.64
N THR A 100 10.75 4.36 -1.49
CA THR A 100 11.53 4.29 -0.25
C THR A 100 10.77 3.54 0.85
N PHE A 101 11.53 2.86 1.71
CA PHE A 101 11.02 1.98 2.77
C PHE A 101 11.83 2.15 4.06
N GLU A 102 12.30 3.37 4.33
CA GLU A 102 13.09 3.67 5.52
C GLU A 102 12.33 3.30 6.79
N GLY A 103 12.94 2.51 7.68
CA GLY A 103 12.29 2.02 8.90
C GLY A 103 11.17 0.99 8.68
N ALA A 104 10.74 0.76 7.44
CA ALA A 104 9.66 -0.16 7.14
C ALA A 104 10.07 -1.62 7.37
N VAL A 105 9.09 -2.43 7.76
CA VAL A 105 9.29 -3.84 8.09
C VAL A 105 8.17 -4.70 7.51
N ALA A 106 8.50 -5.92 7.12
CA ALA A 106 7.54 -6.93 6.71
C ALA A 106 7.67 -8.16 7.63
N TYR A 107 6.54 -8.76 7.99
CA TYR A 107 6.45 -9.96 8.80
C TYR A 107 5.48 -10.95 8.17
N ASN A 108 5.90 -12.20 8.00
CA ASN A 108 5.08 -13.29 7.46
C ASN A 108 4.35 -12.94 6.14
N CYS A 109 4.98 -12.13 5.29
CA CYS A 109 4.37 -11.69 4.03
C CYS A 109 4.70 -12.68 2.90
N LYS A 110 3.91 -12.66 1.83
CA LYS A 110 4.19 -13.43 0.60
C LYS A 110 4.28 -12.48 -0.57
N VAL A 111 5.34 -12.64 -1.37
CA VAL A 111 5.55 -11.84 -2.58
C VAL A 111 5.60 -12.80 -3.76
N SER A 112 4.78 -12.55 -4.78
CA SER A 112 4.76 -13.34 -6.01
C SER A 112 4.64 -12.42 -7.22
N ASN A 113 5.38 -12.75 -8.29
CA ASN A 113 5.34 -12.04 -9.58
C ASN A 113 5.46 -10.51 -9.46
N SER A 114 6.20 -10.01 -8.45
CA SER A 114 6.30 -8.59 -8.14
C SER A 114 7.74 -8.09 -8.26
N GLU A 115 7.91 -6.80 -8.53
CA GLU A 115 9.22 -6.15 -8.67
C GLU A 115 9.37 -4.98 -7.70
N GLY A 116 10.60 -4.78 -7.20
CA GLY A 116 10.96 -3.59 -6.42
C GLY A 116 10.49 -3.54 -4.98
N PHE A 117 9.80 -4.56 -4.45
CA PHE A 117 9.50 -4.67 -3.02
C PHE A 117 10.72 -5.20 -2.26
N PRO A 118 11.37 -4.40 -1.40
CA PRO A 118 12.70 -4.75 -0.89
C PRO A 118 12.69 -5.44 0.48
N LEU A 119 11.53 -5.51 1.14
CA LEU A 119 11.43 -5.95 2.54
C LEU A 119 11.55 -7.48 2.65
N ASN A 120 12.28 -7.93 3.68
CA ASN A 120 12.39 -9.35 4.01
C ASN A 120 11.10 -9.82 4.71
N CYS A 121 10.36 -10.70 4.06
CA CYS A 121 9.08 -11.22 4.55
C CYS A 121 9.19 -12.35 5.58
N ASP A 122 10.37 -12.96 5.76
CA ASP A 122 10.57 -14.10 6.66
C ASP A 122 10.82 -13.69 8.11
N ARG A 123 10.66 -12.40 8.45
CA ARG A 123 10.84 -11.95 9.84
C ARG A 123 9.70 -12.50 10.73
N PRO A 124 10.03 -13.05 11.91
CA PRO A 124 9.03 -13.41 12.90
C PRO A 124 8.41 -12.16 13.54
N ILE A 125 7.14 -12.25 13.93
CA ILE A 125 6.37 -11.21 14.62
C ILE A 125 6.88 -11.02 16.05
#